data_AF-A0A0F6RCM6-F1
#
_entry.id   AF-A0A0F6RCM6-F1
#
_cell.length_a   1.000
_cell.length_b   1.000
_cell.length_c   1.000
_cell.angle_alpha   90.00
_cell.angle_beta   90.00
_cell.angle_gamma   90.00
#
_symmetry.space_group_name_H-M   'P 1'
#
loop_
_entity.id
_entity.type
_entity.pdbx_description
1 polymer ?
#
loop_
_entity_poly.entity_id
_entity_poly.type
_entity_poly.pdbx_seq_one_letter_code
_entity_poly.pdbx_strand_id
1 'polypeptide(L)'
;MKHAADHTLNNAVDSLKTQEPLSEDIERAQNRLLKAVAIEAEKHSEELGVFQKLSAWWKDTMNFSGYKLAGSMGAAASFALAIFIFSASPQTSFASMVENFKKARNFFYSATMTTSGQHLMDIRVYYREPGQLRMESYALEHKDQPTFVNIMDVSQGKGVMKLSDTNQTVPFSFDAGDTSHSAQEDPLYWRKLILEVDPEKAKPMGTQTFSGVELTGFLLEETGIETRVWVDPKSQLPVKINVSQTFDDGSVGFEMKADVEYNQRFDDNLFELN
;
A
#
# COMPACT_ATOMS: atom_id res chain seq x y z
N MET A 1 -1.97 57.90 -4.98
CA MET A 1 -2.11 57.16 -3.71
C MET A 1 -1.88 55.66 -3.97
N LYS A 2 -0.62 55.28 -4.06
CA LYS A 2 -0.05 53.92 -4.10
C LYS A 2 1.40 54.19 -3.71
N HIS A 3 1.85 53.82 -2.50
CA HIS A 3 3.28 53.72 -2.10
C HIS A 3 3.53 53.59 -0.57
N ALA A 4 2.49 53.49 0.28
CA ALA A 4 2.71 53.33 1.73
C ALA A 4 2.64 51.87 2.26
N ALA A 5 2.20 50.91 1.45
CA ALA A 5 1.99 49.53 1.90
C ALA A 5 3.23 48.61 1.74
N ASP A 6 4.18 48.95 0.86
CA ASP A 6 5.34 48.08 0.58
C ASP A 6 6.46 48.17 1.63
N HIS A 7 6.52 49.23 2.43
CA HIS A 7 7.61 49.40 3.41
C HIS A 7 7.37 48.70 4.75
N THR A 8 6.14 48.30 5.07
CA THR A 8 5.82 47.63 6.34
C THR A 8 5.97 46.12 6.27
N LEU A 9 5.76 45.50 5.11
CA LEU A 9 5.95 44.06 4.93
C LEU A 9 7.43 43.65 4.91
N ASN A 10 8.28 44.43 4.24
CA ASN A 10 9.72 44.11 4.16
C ASN A 10 10.41 44.22 5.53
N ASN A 11 10.02 45.18 6.37
CA ASN A 11 10.57 45.31 7.73
C ASN A 11 10.09 44.20 8.68
N ALA A 12 8.89 43.63 8.45
CA ALA A 12 8.37 42.50 9.24
C ALA A 12 9.01 41.16 8.84
N VAL A 13 9.46 41.02 7.59
CA VAL A 13 10.16 39.82 7.11
C VAL A 13 11.64 39.85 7.50
N ASP A 14 12.29 41.02 7.56
CA ASP A 14 13.67 41.14 8.03
C ASP A 14 13.82 41.02 9.55
N SER A 15 12.79 41.35 10.32
CA SER A 15 12.77 41.11 11.79
C SER A 15 12.55 39.64 12.17
N LEU A 16 12.02 38.82 11.26
CA LEU A 16 11.89 37.37 11.43
C LEU A 16 13.16 36.61 11.05
N LYS A 17 14.08 37.21 10.30
CA LYS A 17 15.35 36.59 9.88
C LYS A 17 16.51 36.80 10.85
N THR A 18 16.34 37.63 11.88
CA THR A 18 17.43 38.04 12.79
C THR A 18 17.25 37.64 14.25
N GLN A 19 16.22 36.86 14.59
CA GLN A 19 16.14 36.22 15.90
C GLN A 19 16.77 34.83 15.85
N GLU A 20 17.99 34.72 16.35
CA GLU A 20 18.54 33.44 16.79
C GLU A 20 17.54 32.79 17.77
N PRO A 21 17.23 31.49 17.65
CA PRO A 21 16.32 30.85 18.57
C PRO A 21 16.96 30.89 19.97
N LEU A 22 16.34 31.66 20.87
CA LEU A 22 16.65 31.67 22.29
C LEU A 22 16.61 30.23 22.80
N SER A 23 17.73 29.77 23.34
CA SER A 23 17.96 28.42 23.87
C SER A 23 16.89 27.97 24.88
N GLU A 24 16.20 28.91 25.53
CA GLU A 24 15.09 28.65 26.46
C GLU A 24 13.82 28.08 25.79
N ASP A 25 13.56 28.39 24.51
CA ASP A 25 12.39 27.86 23.80
C ASP A 25 12.62 26.42 23.32
N ILE A 26 13.87 26.05 23.03
CA ILE A 26 14.27 24.68 22.72
C ILE A 26 14.23 23.80 23.98
N GLU A 27 14.68 24.30 25.13
CA GLU A 27 14.54 23.58 26.40
C GLU A 27 13.07 23.42 26.82
N ARG A 28 12.21 24.42 26.57
CA ARG A 28 10.75 24.29 26.82
C ARG A 28 10.09 23.31 25.86
N ALA A 29 10.52 23.25 24.60
CA ALA A 29 10.03 22.27 23.63
C ALA A 29 10.50 20.85 23.98
N GLN A 30 11.75 20.66 24.39
CA GLN A 30 12.29 19.37 24.84
C GLN A 30 11.64 18.90 26.14
N ASN A 31 11.40 19.79 27.12
CA ASN A 31 10.67 19.43 28.34
C ASN A 31 9.20 19.11 28.09
N ARG A 32 8.57 19.69 27.06
CA ARG A 32 7.21 19.31 26.62
C ARG A 32 7.19 17.97 25.92
N LEU A 33 8.19 17.65 25.10
CA LEU A 33 8.35 16.34 24.47
C LEU A 33 8.65 15.24 25.49
N LEU A 34 9.54 15.50 26.46
CA LEU A 34 9.83 14.54 27.54
C LEU A 34 8.63 14.34 28.47
N LYS A 35 7.84 15.38 28.75
CA LYS A 35 6.58 15.23 29.49
C LYS A 35 5.51 14.51 28.67
N ALA A 36 5.42 14.73 27.35
CA ALA A 36 4.50 14.00 26.48
C ALA A 36 4.87 12.52 26.39
N VAL A 37 6.16 12.20 26.29
CA VAL A 37 6.67 10.82 26.31
C VAL A 37 6.48 10.16 27.69
N ALA A 38 6.61 10.90 28.78
CA ALA A 38 6.32 10.39 30.13
C ALA A 38 4.81 10.17 30.37
N ILE A 39 3.95 11.01 29.81
CA ILE A 39 2.48 10.85 29.87
C ILE A 39 2.00 9.70 28.96
N GLU A 40 2.67 9.45 27.83
CA GLU A 40 2.44 8.27 26.98
C GLU A 40 2.98 6.98 27.63
N ALA A 41 4.10 7.06 28.38
CA ALA A 41 4.66 5.95 29.13
C ALA A 41 3.83 5.57 30.38
N GLU A 42 3.11 6.51 31.01
CA GLU A 42 2.15 6.20 32.08
C GLU A 42 0.84 5.62 31.54
N LYS A 43 0.48 5.88 30.28
CA LYS A 43 -0.69 5.27 29.62
C LYS A 43 -0.48 3.79 29.25
N HIS A 44 0.77 3.34 29.16
CA HIS A 44 1.13 1.92 29.05
C HIS A 44 1.26 1.19 30.41
N SER A 45 0.88 1.81 31.52
CA SER A 45 0.81 1.13 32.82
C SER A 45 -0.52 0.39 33.08
N GLU A 46 -1.57 0.63 32.29
CA GLU A 46 -2.82 -0.15 32.35
C GLU A 46 -2.76 -1.48 31.59
N GLU A 47 -1.84 -1.63 30.62
CA GLU A 47 -1.61 -2.90 29.91
C GLU A 47 -0.75 -3.91 30.69
N LEU A 48 0.04 -3.46 31.67
CA LEU A 48 0.77 -4.34 32.58
C LEU A 48 -0.15 -5.04 33.60
N GLY A 49 -1.33 -4.47 33.89
CA GLY A 49 -2.35 -5.09 34.73
C GLY A 49 -3.09 -6.25 34.02
N VAL A 50 -3.17 -6.21 32.69
CA VAL A 50 -3.83 -7.26 31.88
C VAL A 50 -2.93 -8.50 31.80
N PHE A 51 -1.62 -8.32 31.63
CA PHE A 51 -0.65 -9.43 31.64
C PHE A 51 -0.45 -10.05 33.04
N GLN A 52 -0.54 -9.26 34.12
CA GLN A 52 -0.55 -9.82 35.49
C GLN A 52 -1.84 -10.59 35.81
N LYS A 53 -3.01 -10.13 35.35
CA LYS A 53 -4.27 -10.89 35.47
C LYS A 53 -4.29 -12.15 34.60
N LEU A 54 -3.70 -12.11 33.40
CA LEU A 54 -3.50 -13.27 32.54
C LEU A 54 -2.55 -14.31 33.17
N SER A 55 -1.43 -13.89 33.75
CA SER A 55 -0.52 -14.84 34.42
C SER A 55 -1.08 -15.43 35.73
N ALA A 56 -1.95 -14.69 36.44
CA ALA A 56 -2.69 -15.21 37.60
C ALA A 56 -3.77 -16.22 37.18
N TRP A 57 -4.53 -15.94 36.11
CA TRP A 57 -5.49 -16.89 35.54
C TRP A 57 -4.79 -18.16 35.03
N TRP A 58 -3.64 -18.03 34.37
CA TRP A 58 -2.84 -19.17 33.90
C TRP A 58 -2.28 -20.04 35.04
N LYS A 59 -1.89 -19.44 36.18
CA LYS A 59 -1.44 -20.18 37.38
C LYS A 59 -2.58 -20.92 38.09
N ASP A 60 -3.79 -20.35 38.14
CA ASP A 60 -4.96 -21.04 38.69
C ASP A 60 -5.44 -22.18 37.79
N THR A 61 -5.27 -22.07 36.46
CA THR A 61 -5.60 -23.17 35.53
C THR A 61 -4.55 -24.28 35.45
N MET A 62 -3.32 -24.05 35.92
CA MET A 62 -2.24 -25.05 35.88
C MET A 62 -1.85 -25.62 37.24
N ASN A 63 -2.69 -25.44 38.26
CA ASN A 63 -2.57 -26.18 39.52
C ASN A 63 -3.46 -27.44 39.53
N PHE A 64 -3.59 -28.13 38.39
CA PHE A 64 -4.16 -29.47 38.35
C PHE A 64 -3.10 -30.52 38.74
N SER A 65 -2.55 -30.38 39.94
CA SER A 65 -1.85 -31.49 40.58
C SER A 65 -2.87 -32.34 41.33
N GLY A 66 -3.20 -33.48 40.72
CA GLY A 66 -3.57 -34.69 41.43
C GLY A 66 -5.01 -34.82 41.90
N TYR A 67 -5.93 -35.18 40.99
CA TYR A 67 -6.96 -36.16 41.32
C TYR A 67 -7.18 -37.13 40.16
N LYS A 68 -6.94 -38.41 40.45
CA LYS A 68 -7.34 -39.57 39.66
C LYS A 68 -8.84 -39.45 39.36
N LEU A 69 -9.27 -39.41 38.09
CA LEU A 69 -10.61 -39.80 37.66
C LEU A 69 -10.68 -40.01 36.14
N ALA A 70 -10.89 -41.27 35.78
CA ALA A 70 -11.56 -41.84 34.60
C ALA A 70 -11.48 -41.11 33.24
N GLY A 71 -10.84 -41.78 32.27
CA GLY A 71 -10.87 -41.41 30.86
C GLY A 71 -12.28 -41.35 30.28
N SER A 72 -12.65 -40.18 29.77
CA SER A 72 -13.63 -39.98 28.67
C SER A 72 -13.90 -38.50 28.39
N MET A 73 -13.54 -37.56 29.29
CA MET A 73 -13.76 -36.12 29.07
C MET A 73 -12.58 -35.37 28.43
N GLY A 74 -11.38 -35.96 28.36
CA GLY A 74 -10.20 -35.32 27.75
C GLY A 74 -10.25 -35.24 26.22
N ALA A 75 -10.88 -36.21 25.56
CA ALA A 75 -10.89 -36.28 24.10
C ALA A 75 -11.72 -35.13 23.48
N ALA A 76 -12.89 -34.80 24.04
CA ALA A 76 -13.77 -33.78 23.46
C ALA A 76 -13.17 -32.37 23.50
N ALA A 77 -12.43 -32.01 24.56
CA ALA A 77 -11.74 -30.73 24.66
C ALA A 77 -10.55 -30.63 23.70
N SER A 78 -9.81 -31.72 23.48
CA SER A 78 -8.72 -31.78 22.49
C SER A 78 -9.23 -31.65 21.05
N PHE A 79 -10.37 -32.25 20.73
CA PHE A 79 -10.99 -32.10 19.40
C PHE A 79 -11.51 -30.68 19.16
N ALA A 80 -12.12 -30.03 20.15
CA ALA A 80 -12.57 -28.64 20.01
C ALA A 80 -11.39 -27.67 19.81
N LEU A 81 -10.28 -27.85 20.52
CA LEU A 81 -9.08 -27.03 20.35
C LEU A 81 -8.41 -27.26 18.99
N ALA A 82 -8.34 -28.52 18.54
CA ALA A 82 -7.82 -28.86 17.21
C ALA A 82 -8.68 -28.24 16.11
N ILE A 83 -10.01 -28.34 16.18
CA ILE A 83 -10.93 -27.71 15.21
C ILE A 83 -10.73 -26.19 15.20
N PHE A 84 -10.55 -25.54 16.37
CA PHE A 84 -10.33 -24.10 16.45
C PHE A 84 -8.99 -23.66 15.83
N ILE A 85 -7.92 -24.44 16.03
CA ILE A 85 -6.60 -24.19 15.43
C ILE A 85 -6.60 -24.46 13.92
N PHE A 86 -7.36 -25.45 13.44
CA PHE A 86 -7.51 -25.75 12.01
C PHE A 86 -8.54 -24.84 11.29
N SER A 87 -9.43 -24.16 12.03
CA SER A 87 -10.37 -23.18 11.47
C SER A 87 -9.82 -21.74 11.45
N ALA A 88 -8.71 -21.48 12.13
CA ALA A 88 -8.03 -20.19 12.03
C ALA A 88 -7.37 -20.09 10.66
N SER A 89 -7.98 -19.32 9.76
CA SER A 89 -7.36 -18.90 8.50
C SER A 89 -5.96 -18.37 8.80
N PRO A 90 -4.90 -18.83 8.10
CA PRO A 90 -3.56 -18.30 8.28
C PRO A 90 -3.61 -16.77 8.18
N GLN A 91 -3.24 -16.07 9.25
CA GLN A 91 -3.25 -14.61 9.25
C GLN A 91 -2.11 -14.15 8.34
N THR A 92 -2.48 -13.64 7.16
CA THR A 92 -1.51 -13.10 6.19
C THR A 92 -0.80 -11.91 6.84
N SER A 93 0.52 -12.01 7.01
CA SER A 93 1.33 -10.86 7.41
C SER A 93 1.80 -10.09 6.17
N PHE A 94 1.97 -8.77 6.30
CA PHE A 94 2.48 -7.95 5.19
C PHE A 94 3.87 -8.43 4.73
N ALA A 95 4.77 -8.73 5.66
CA ALA A 95 6.10 -9.25 5.36
C ALA A 95 6.06 -10.58 4.57
N SER A 96 5.21 -11.53 4.98
CA SER A 96 5.04 -12.80 4.26
C SER A 96 4.48 -12.60 2.85
N MET A 97 3.54 -11.66 2.68
CA MET A 97 3.02 -11.28 1.37
C MET A 97 4.13 -10.69 0.49
N VAL A 98 4.93 -9.76 0.99
CA VAL A 98 6.05 -9.14 0.24
C VAL A 98 7.04 -10.20 -0.22
N GLU A 99 7.41 -11.16 0.63
CA GLU A 99 8.32 -12.26 0.27
C GLU A 99 7.76 -13.18 -0.83
N ASN A 100 6.45 -13.39 -0.87
CA ASN A 100 5.82 -14.14 -1.95
C ASN A 100 5.64 -13.30 -3.21
N PHE A 101 5.35 -12.01 -3.06
CA PHE A 101 5.22 -11.08 -4.18
C PHE A 101 6.55 -10.88 -4.92
N LYS A 102 7.69 -10.88 -4.23
CA LYS A 102 9.04 -10.90 -4.85
C LYS A 102 9.27 -12.09 -5.78
N LYS A 103 8.59 -13.23 -5.53
CA LYS A 103 8.70 -14.44 -6.36
C LYS A 103 7.78 -14.39 -7.58
N ALA A 104 6.80 -13.49 -7.62
CA ALA A 104 5.90 -13.32 -8.74
C ALA A 104 6.63 -12.65 -9.90
N ARG A 105 6.92 -13.44 -10.94
CA ARG A 105 7.69 -13.00 -12.13
C ARG A 105 6.84 -12.36 -13.21
N ASN A 106 5.52 -12.51 -13.13
CA ASN A 106 4.58 -11.89 -14.04
C ASN A 106 3.26 -11.58 -13.33
N PHE A 107 2.54 -10.60 -13.86
CA PHE A 107 1.17 -10.33 -13.49
C PHE A 107 0.46 -9.56 -14.61
N PHE A 108 -0.86 -9.64 -14.56
CA PHE A 108 -1.77 -8.83 -15.35
C PHE A 108 -2.63 -8.02 -14.36
N TYR A 109 -2.98 -6.80 -14.71
CA TYR A 109 -4.07 -6.13 -14.02
C TYR A 109 -4.92 -5.30 -14.97
N SER A 110 -6.20 -5.20 -14.64
CA SER A 110 -7.10 -4.20 -15.21
C SER A 110 -7.40 -3.15 -14.15
N ALA A 111 -7.37 -1.87 -14.53
CA ALA A 111 -7.69 -0.79 -13.60
C ALA A 111 -8.58 0.28 -14.22
N THR A 112 -9.43 0.86 -13.38
CA THR A 112 -10.17 2.07 -13.69
C THR A 112 -9.52 3.25 -12.98
N MET A 113 -9.23 4.30 -13.74
CA MET A 113 -8.70 5.56 -13.23
C MET A 113 -9.78 6.62 -13.23
N THR A 114 -9.86 7.36 -12.12
CA THR A 114 -10.76 8.50 -11.97
C THR A 114 -10.00 9.72 -11.46
N THR A 115 -10.45 10.90 -11.86
CA THR A 115 -9.97 12.18 -11.32
C THR A 115 -11.15 13.02 -10.86
N SER A 116 -11.10 13.53 -9.62
CA SER A 116 -12.21 14.25 -9.00
C SER A 116 -13.55 13.51 -9.11
N GLY A 117 -13.52 12.18 -8.98
CA GLY A 117 -14.68 11.29 -9.12
C GLY A 117 -15.18 11.05 -10.55
N GLN A 118 -14.59 11.68 -11.57
CA GLN A 118 -14.92 11.46 -12.97
C GLN A 118 -14.03 10.38 -13.59
N HIS A 119 -14.62 9.51 -14.41
CA HIS A 119 -13.86 8.49 -15.14
C HIS A 119 -12.88 9.15 -16.10
N LEU A 120 -11.59 8.80 -15.96
CA LEU A 120 -10.52 9.28 -16.82
C LEU A 120 -10.27 8.29 -17.96
N MET A 121 -9.94 7.05 -17.60
CA MET A 121 -9.70 5.97 -18.54
C MET A 121 -9.73 4.62 -17.82
N ASP A 122 -9.86 3.55 -18.59
CA ASP A 122 -9.53 2.21 -18.13
C ASP A 122 -8.17 1.80 -18.71
N ILE A 123 -7.40 1.01 -17.96
CA ILE A 123 -6.12 0.47 -18.42
C ILE A 123 -6.07 -1.03 -18.21
N ARG A 124 -5.30 -1.69 -19.07
CA ARG A 124 -4.83 -3.06 -18.87
C ARG A 124 -3.32 -3.08 -18.92
N VAL A 125 -2.71 -3.75 -17.96
CA VAL A 125 -1.26 -3.79 -17.83
C VAL A 125 -0.82 -5.24 -17.74
N TYR A 126 0.15 -5.57 -18.58
CA TYR A 126 0.81 -6.87 -18.63
C TYR A 126 2.27 -6.63 -18.27
N TYR A 127 2.74 -7.31 -17.25
CA TYR A 127 4.12 -7.20 -16.79
C TYR A 127 4.75 -8.57 -16.69
N ARG A 128 5.98 -8.70 -17.19
CA ARG A 128 6.85 -9.84 -16.90
C ARG A 128 8.30 -9.43 -16.74
N GLU A 129 8.99 -10.11 -15.85
CA GLU A 129 10.44 -9.98 -15.71
C GLU A 129 11.16 -10.38 -17.02
N PRO A 130 12.29 -9.72 -17.36
CA PRO A 130 13.06 -8.78 -16.53
C PRO A 130 12.62 -7.30 -16.58
N GLY A 131 11.45 -6.98 -17.11
CA GLY A 131 10.97 -5.58 -17.18
C GLY A 131 10.13 -5.27 -18.42
N GLN A 132 9.58 -6.29 -19.07
CA GLN A 132 8.71 -6.13 -20.21
C GLN A 132 7.32 -5.74 -19.72
N LEU A 133 6.83 -4.63 -20.24
CA LEU A 133 5.61 -3.97 -19.81
C LEU A 133 4.80 -3.61 -21.05
N ARG A 134 3.52 -4.00 -21.06
CA ARG A 134 2.54 -3.53 -22.03
C ARG A 134 1.42 -2.85 -21.27
N MET A 135 1.07 -1.63 -21.66
CA MET A 135 -0.08 -0.90 -21.14
C MET A 135 -1.01 -0.57 -22.30
N GLU A 136 -2.26 -1.01 -22.17
CA GLU A 136 -3.36 -0.70 -23.09
C GLU A 136 -4.27 0.30 -22.40
N SER A 137 -4.47 1.48 -23.00
CA SER A 137 -5.33 2.53 -22.44
C SER A 137 -6.61 2.67 -23.25
N TYR A 138 -7.75 2.72 -22.57
CA TYR A 138 -9.09 2.77 -23.15
C TYR A 138 -9.79 4.05 -22.71
N ALA A 139 -10.00 4.97 -23.64
CA ALA A 139 -10.83 6.14 -23.42
C ALA A 139 -12.32 5.76 -23.38
N LEU A 140 -13.14 6.60 -22.73
CA LEU A 140 -14.59 6.42 -22.53
C LEU A 140 -15.37 6.00 -23.80
N GLU A 141 -14.99 6.52 -24.97
CA GLU A 141 -15.68 6.30 -26.24
C GLU A 141 -15.28 4.98 -26.94
N HIS A 142 -14.20 4.33 -26.49
CA HIS A 142 -13.60 3.17 -27.15
C HIS A 142 -13.34 2.03 -26.16
N LYS A 143 -14.41 1.33 -25.76
CA LYS A 143 -14.32 0.21 -24.80
C LYS A 143 -13.75 -1.09 -25.40
N ASP A 144 -13.90 -1.28 -26.71
CA ASP A 144 -13.55 -2.54 -27.37
C ASP A 144 -12.14 -2.53 -27.97
N GLN A 145 -11.52 -1.36 -28.13
CA GLN A 145 -10.17 -1.21 -28.67
C GLN A 145 -9.39 -0.17 -27.88
N PRO A 146 -8.11 -0.43 -27.55
CA PRO A 146 -7.30 0.55 -26.84
C PRO A 146 -7.12 1.79 -27.72
N THR A 147 -7.18 2.97 -27.12
CA THR A 147 -6.88 4.25 -27.78
C THR A 147 -5.40 4.36 -28.11
N PHE A 148 -4.54 3.90 -27.21
CA PHE A 148 -3.12 3.75 -27.44
C PHE A 148 -2.57 2.57 -26.64
N VAL A 149 -1.47 2.00 -27.14
CA VAL A 149 -0.74 0.90 -26.52
C VAL A 149 0.70 1.33 -26.32
N ASN A 150 1.17 1.30 -25.08
CA ASN A 150 2.58 1.48 -24.75
C ASN A 150 3.22 0.11 -24.52
N ILE A 151 4.30 -0.19 -25.23
CA ILE A 151 5.11 -1.40 -25.02
C ILE A 151 6.50 -0.93 -24.63
N MET A 152 6.99 -1.40 -23.49
CA MET A 152 8.23 -0.94 -22.88
C MET A 152 9.10 -2.13 -22.47
N ASP A 153 10.41 -1.96 -22.65
CA ASP A 153 11.43 -2.69 -21.91
C ASP A 153 12.01 -1.72 -20.88
N VAL A 154 11.47 -1.78 -19.66
CA VAL A 154 11.84 -0.90 -18.55
C VAL A 154 13.28 -1.13 -18.12
N SER A 155 13.81 -2.34 -18.30
CA SER A 155 15.21 -2.66 -18.00
C SER A 155 16.19 -1.98 -18.95
N GLN A 156 15.74 -1.66 -20.17
CA GLN A 156 16.56 -1.05 -21.22
C GLN A 156 16.25 0.43 -21.46
N GLY A 157 15.25 1.00 -20.78
CA GLY A 157 14.84 2.39 -20.97
C GLY A 157 14.28 2.67 -22.37
N LYS A 158 13.57 1.71 -22.97
CA LYS A 158 13.06 1.79 -24.34
C LYS A 158 11.58 1.45 -24.40
N GLY A 159 10.87 2.08 -25.33
CA GLY A 159 9.49 1.73 -25.60
C GLY A 159 9.01 2.18 -26.97
N VAL A 160 7.81 1.73 -27.31
CA VAL A 160 7.02 2.19 -28.45
C VAL A 160 5.60 2.51 -27.99
N MET A 161 5.07 3.61 -28.49
CA MET A 161 3.65 3.96 -28.35
C MET A 161 2.97 3.73 -29.69
N LYS A 162 1.94 2.89 -29.71
CA LYS A 162 1.09 2.63 -30.87
C LYS A 162 -0.21 3.41 -30.71
N LEU A 163 -0.49 4.32 -31.65
CA LEU A 163 -1.73 5.09 -31.72
C LEU A 163 -2.73 4.33 -32.59
N SER A 164 -3.85 3.91 -32.01
CA SER A 164 -4.78 2.98 -32.68
C SER A 164 -5.58 3.62 -33.81
N ASP A 165 -5.83 4.93 -33.74
CA ASP A 165 -6.59 5.70 -34.73
C ASP A 165 -5.84 5.90 -36.06
N THR A 166 -4.52 6.08 -35.96
CA THR A 166 -3.64 6.42 -37.08
C THR A 166 -2.74 5.25 -37.48
N ASN A 167 -2.75 4.16 -36.71
CA ASN A 167 -1.81 3.05 -36.82
C ASN A 167 -0.34 3.51 -36.81
N GLN A 168 -0.06 4.62 -36.13
CA GLN A 168 1.29 5.15 -35.99
C GLN A 168 2.01 4.46 -34.83
N THR A 169 3.27 4.12 -35.04
CA THR A 169 4.16 3.62 -34.00
C THR A 169 5.25 4.64 -33.75
N VAL A 170 5.31 5.16 -32.53
CA VAL A 170 6.26 6.20 -32.12
C VAL A 170 7.24 5.58 -31.11
N PRO A 171 8.51 5.37 -31.47
CA PRO A 171 9.51 4.90 -30.52
C PRO A 171 9.90 6.02 -29.55
N PHE A 172 10.20 5.64 -28.31
CA PHE A 172 10.71 6.55 -27.28
C PHE A 172 11.76 5.86 -26.41
N SER A 173 12.57 6.67 -25.74
CA SER A 173 13.56 6.23 -24.77
C SER A 173 13.43 7.05 -23.49
N PHE A 174 13.76 6.44 -22.36
CA PHE A 174 13.73 7.05 -21.03
C PHE A 174 14.91 6.54 -20.19
N ASP A 175 15.21 7.23 -19.11
CA ASP A 175 16.21 6.75 -18.15
C ASP A 175 15.60 5.65 -17.28
N ALA A 176 16.10 4.43 -17.41
CA ALA A 176 15.65 3.29 -16.62
C ALA A 176 15.90 3.46 -15.11
N GLY A 177 16.81 4.37 -14.72
CA GLY A 177 17.09 4.71 -13.33
C GLY A 177 16.19 5.82 -12.76
N ASP A 178 15.37 6.48 -13.56
CA ASP A 178 14.52 7.57 -13.11
C ASP A 178 13.26 7.05 -12.41
N THR A 179 13.23 7.25 -11.09
CA THR A 179 12.13 6.86 -10.20
C THR A 179 11.19 8.02 -9.86
N SER A 180 11.40 9.21 -10.44
CA SER A 180 10.66 10.43 -10.10
C SER A 180 9.22 10.49 -10.65
N HIS A 181 8.78 9.42 -11.31
CA HIS A 181 7.46 9.34 -11.92
C HIS A 181 6.36 9.32 -10.85
N SER A 182 5.33 10.15 -11.06
CA SER A 182 4.18 10.20 -10.16
C SER A 182 3.39 8.88 -10.19
N ALA A 183 2.59 8.61 -9.16
CA ALA A 183 1.68 7.46 -9.13
C ALA A 183 0.66 7.44 -10.28
N GLN A 184 0.45 8.58 -10.96
CA GLN A 184 -0.42 8.69 -12.13
C GLN A 184 0.30 8.26 -13.41
N GLU A 185 1.62 8.42 -13.47
CA GLU A 185 2.45 8.19 -14.67
C GLU A 185 3.14 6.81 -14.64
N ASP A 186 3.39 6.26 -13.45
CA ASP A 186 4.04 4.97 -13.29
C ASP A 186 3.01 3.84 -13.03
N PRO A 187 2.68 3.00 -14.03
CA PRO A 187 1.77 1.87 -13.86
C PRO A 187 2.30 0.82 -12.85
N LEU A 188 3.59 0.88 -12.50
CA LEU A 188 4.23 -0.01 -11.53
C LEU A 188 4.46 0.66 -10.16
N TYR A 189 3.95 1.88 -9.94
CA TYR A 189 4.12 2.62 -8.68
C TYR A 189 3.76 1.76 -7.45
N TRP A 190 2.54 1.21 -7.44
CA TRP A 190 2.04 0.41 -6.33
C TRP A 190 2.92 -0.82 -6.05
N ARG A 191 3.49 -1.43 -7.10
CA ARG A 191 4.38 -2.57 -6.95
C ARG A 191 5.69 -2.15 -6.30
N LYS A 192 6.29 -1.03 -6.74
CA LYS A 192 7.52 -0.49 -6.15
C LYS A 192 7.29 -0.18 -4.67
N LEU A 193 6.22 0.55 -4.36
CA LEU A 193 5.83 0.89 -2.99
C LEU A 193 5.69 -0.35 -2.09
N ILE A 194 4.97 -1.38 -2.54
CA ILE A 194 4.80 -2.62 -1.76
C ILE A 194 6.16 -3.30 -1.47
N LEU A 195 7.09 -3.28 -2.42
CA LEU A 195 8.38 -3.96 -2.29
C LEU A 195 9.40 -3.17 -1.47
N GLU A 196 9.28 -1.86 -1.42
CA GLU A 196 10.24 -0.94 -0.81
C GLU A 196 9.81 -0.44 0.58
N VAL A 197 8.50 -0.40 0.85
CA VAL A 197 7.99 0.04 2.15
C VAL A 197 8.50 -0.85 3.27
N ASP A 198 8.93 -0.22 4.36
CA ASP A 198 9.22 -0.92 5.60
C ASP A 198 7.96 -1.66 6.07
N PRO A 199 7.99 -2.99 6.23
CA PRO A 199 6.84 -3.76 6.67
C PRO A 199 6.19 -3.28 7.97
N GLU A 200 6.94 -2.61 8.85
CA GLU A 200 6.41 -2.04 10.10
C GLU A 200 5.53 -0.80 9.88
N LYS A 201 5.68 -0.12 8.73
CA LYS A 201 4.88 1.05 8.36
C LYS A 201 3.56 0.68 7.69
N ALA A 202 3.39 -0.57 7.27
CA ALA A 202 2.14 -1.04 6.68
C ALA A 202 1.06 -1.18 7.76
N LYS A 203 0.00 -0.38 7.67
CA LYS A 203 -1.09 -0.40 8.66
C LYS A 203 -2.07 -1.52 8.32
N PRO A 204 -2.34 -2.50 9.21
CA PRO A 204 -3.33 -3.53 8.96
C PRO A 204 -4.74 -2.93 8.95
N MET A 205 -5.57 -3.34 7.98
CA MET A 205 -6.95 -2.87 7.82
C MET A 205 -8.00 -3.92 8.24
N GLY A 206 -7.55 -5.13 8.62
CA GLY A 206 -8.43 -6.27 8.90
C GLY A 206 -8.77 -7.06 7.65
N THR A 207 -9.91 -7.75 7.65
CA THR A 207 -10.38 -8.55 6.52
C THR A 207 -11.61 -7.92 5.86
N GLN A 208 -11.74 -8.12 4.54
CA GLN A 208 -12.93 -7.72 3.78
C GLN A 208 -13.26 -8.77 2.72
N THR A 209 -14.56 -9.04 2.54
CA THR A 209 -15.01 -9.99 1.52
C THR A 209 -15.21 -9.32 0.17
N PHE A 210 -14.61 -9.89 -0.88
CA PHE A 210 -14.81 -9.52 -2.27
C PHE A 210 -15.20 -10.75 -3.07
N SER A 211 -16.35 -10.71 -3.76
CA SER A 211 -16.83 -11.82 -4.58
C SER A 211 -16.83 -13.19 -3.87
N GLY A 212 -17.11 -13.18 -2.56
CA GLY A 212 -17.13 -14.41 -1.72
C GLY A 212 -15.77 -14.88 -1.21
N VAL A 213 -14.68 -14.15 -1.49
CA VAL A 213 -13.34 -14.41 -0.96
C VAL A 213 -13.01 -13.40 0.13
N GLU A 214 -12.64 -13.87 1.32
CA GLU A 214 -12.13 -13.02 2.39
C GLU A 214 -10.67 -12.66 2.11
N LEU A 215 -10.38 -11.37 1.98
CA LEU A 215 -9.04 -10.82 1.71
C LEU A 215 -8.53 -10.09 2.95
N THR A 216 -7.22 -10.13 3.18
CA THR A 216 -6.54 -9.35 4.24
C THR A 216 -6.06 -8.02 3.68
N GLY A 217 -6.42 -6.91 4.33
CA GLY A 217 -6.12 -5.56 3.87
C GLY A 217 -4.95 -4.89 4.59
N PHE A 218 -4.16 -4.13 3.83
CA PHE A 218 -3.08 -3.27 4.34
C PHE A 218 -3.16 -1.89 3.70
N LEU A 219 -2.85 -0.85 4.48
CA LEU A 219 -2.74 0.53 4.03
C LEU A 219 -1.26 0.96 4.07
N LEU A 220 -0.79 1.45 2.93
CA LEU A 220 0.53 2.06 2.74
C LEU A 220 0.33 3.55 2.44
N GLU A 221 1.14 4.40 3.03
CA GLU A 221 1.08 5.85 2.85
C GLU A 221 2.47 6.39 2.50
N GLU A 222 2.57 7.10 1.39
CA GLU A 222 3.81 7.75 0.95
C GLU A 222 3.48 9.09 0.28
N THR A 223 4.08 10.19 0.74
CA THR A 223 3.98 11.51 0.10
C THR A 223 2.53 11.95 -0.20
N GLY A 224 1.59 11.66 0.70
CA GLY A 224 0.16 12.01 0.53
C GLY A 224 -0.62 11.11 -0.42
N ILE A 225 -0.04 9.99 -0.86
CA ILE A 225 -0.70 8.94 -1.64
C ILE A 225 -1.01 7.77 -0.71
N GLU A 226 -2.28 7.38 -0.66
CA GLU A 226 -2.72 6.16 0.02
C GLU A 226 -2.77 5.01 -0.98
N THR A 227 -2.15 3.88 -0.63
CA THR A 227 -2.25 2.63 -1.37
C THR A 227 -2.83 1.55 -0.48
N ARG A 228 -4.06 1.13 -0.76
CA ARG A 228 -4.73 -0.01 -0.11
C ARG A 228 -4.49 -1.27 -0.91
N VAL A 229 -4.02 -2.30 -0.21
CA VAL A 229 -3.60 -3.58 -0.77
C VAL A 229 -4.45 -4.67 -0.15
N TRP A 230 -5.21 -5.41 -0.96
CA TRP A 230 -5.97 -6.56 -0.51
C TRP A 230 -5.34 -7.85 -1.00
N VAL A 231 -5.03 -8.73 -0.04
CA VAL A 231 -4.23 -9.93 -0.26
C VAL A 231 -5.11 -11.16 -0.12
N ASP A 232 -5.02 -12.07 -1.09
CA ASP A 232 -5.66 -13.38 -0.98
C ASP A 232 -4.86 -14.27 -0.01
N PRO A 233 -5.46 -14.78 1.08
CA PRO A 233 -4.75 -15.60 2.06
C PRO A 233 -4.26 -16.93 1.50
N LYS A 234 -4.82 -17.43 0.39
CA LYS A 234 -4.38 -18.69 -0.23
C LYS A 234 -3.10 -18.51 -1.03
N SER A 235 -3.09 -17.56 -1.98
CA SER A 235 -1.92 -17.27 -2.82
C SER A 235 -0.87 -16.41 -2.11
N GLN A 236 -1.25 -15.68 -1.05
CA GLN A 236 -0.42 -14.69 -0.37
C GLN A 236 0.07 -13.58 -1.32
N LEU A 237 -0.76 -13.24 -2.32
CA LEU A 237 -0.46 -12.21 -3.32
C LEU A 237 -1.53 -11.10 -3.32
N PRO A 238 -1.16 -9.84 -3.63
CA PRO A 238 -2.12 -8.74 -3.79
C PRO A 238 -3.08 -8.96 -4.96
N VAL A 239 -4.37 -9.10 -4.71
CA VAL A 239 -5.37 -9.33 -5.78
C VAL A 239 -6.22 -8.11 -6.08
N LYS A 240 -6.26 -7.12 -5.17
CA LYS A 240 -6.87 -5.81 -5.43
C LYS A 240 -5.99 -4.69 -4.90
N ILE A 241 -5.84 -3.65 -5.70
CA ILE A 241 -5.07 -2.45 -5.37
C ILE A 241 -5.97 -1.24 -5.53
N ASN A 242 -5.93 -0.32 -4.56
CA ASN A 242 -6.52 1.00 -4.68
C ASN A 242 -5.47 2.04 -4.34
N VAL A 243 -5.11 2.87 -5.32
CA VAL A 243 -4.18 3.99 -5.14
C VAL A 243 -5.02 5.26 -5.20
N SER A 244 -4.92 6.11 -4.19
CA SER A 244 -5.65 7.37 -4.15
C SER A 244 -4.77 8.51 -3.66
N GLN A 245 -4.92 9.66 -4.31
CA GLN A 245 -4.33 10.91 -3.88
C GLN A 245 -5.47 11.87 -3.52
N THR A 246 -5.41 12.40 -2.30
CA THR A 246 -6.41 13.32 -1.76
C THR A 246 -5.83 14.73 -1.75
N PHE A 247 -6.62 15.73 -2.12
CA PHE A 247 -6.24 17.14 -2.00
C PHE A 247 -6.31 17.61 -0.54
N ASP A 248 -5.73 18.77 -0.25
CA ASP A 248 -5.70 19.37 1.11
C ASP A 248 -7.12 19.61 1.68
N ASP A 249 -8.13 19.75 0.82
CA ASP A 249 -9.54 19.92 1.19
C ASP A 249 -10.26 18.60 1.52
N GLY A 250 -9.56 17.46 1.44
CA GLY A 250 -10.09 16.12 1.70
C GLY A 250 -10.81 15.47 0.51
N SER A 251 -10.88 16.14 -0.64
CA SER A 251 -11.46 15.55 -1.85
C SER A 251 -10.47 14.66 -2.59
N VAL A 252 -10.96 13.54 -3.17
CA VAL A 252 -10.11 12.60 -3.90
C VAL A 252 -9.79 13.17 -5.28
N GLY A 253 -8.53 13.57 -5.47
CA GLY A 253 -8.05 14.15 -6.73
C GLY A 253 -7.78 13.10 -7.79
N PHE A 254 -7.17 11.98 -7.41
CA PHE A 254 -6.91 10.83 -8.28
C PHE A 254 -7.23 9.53 -7.54
N GLU A 255 -7.84 8.58 -8.25
CA GLU A 255 -8.04 7.23 -7.76
C GLU A 255 -7.87 6.20 -8.88
N MET A 256 -7.05 5.19 -8.62
CA MET A 256 -6.94 3.98 -9.42
C MET A 256 -7.50 2.80 -8.61
N LYS A 257 -8.37 1.99 -9.23
CA LYS A 257 -8.85 0.71 -8.67
C LYS A 257 -8.45 -0.40 -9.62
N ALA A 258 -7.65 -1.35 -9.15
CA ALA A 258 -7.10 -2.43 -9.97
C ALA A 258 -7.44 -3.82 -9.42
N ASP A 259 -7.71 -4.74 -10.35
CA ASP A 259 -7.83 -6.17 -10.14
C ASP A 259 -6.59 -6.86 -10.71
N VAL A 260 -5.88 -7.61 -9.89
CA VAL A 260 -4.55 -8.16 -10.23
C VAL A 260 -4.59 -9.69 -10.29
N GLU A 261 -4.00 -10.24 -11.34
CA GLU A 261 -3.87 -11.67 -11.58
C GLU A 261 -2.41 -12.05 -11.83
N TYR A 262 -2.02 -13.25 -11.40
CA TYR A 262 -0.64 -13.72 -11.44
C TYR A 262 -0.51 -15.03 -12.19
N ASN A 263 0.72 -15.36 -12.59
CA ASN A 263 1.09 -16.63 -13.22
C ASN A 263 0.33 -16.89 -14.52
N GLN A 264 -0.08 -15.82 -15.21
CA GLN A 264 -0.64 -15.94 -16.55
C GLN A 264 0.47 -16.23 -17.56
N ARG A 265 0.14 -17.02 -18.59
CA ARG A 265 1.01 -17.22 -19.74
C ARG A 265 0.71 -16.15 -20.77
N PHE A 266 1.67 -15.27 -21.02
CA PHE A 266 1.58 -14.26 -22.06
C PHE A 266 2.17 -14.76 -23.38
N ASP A 267 1.59 -14.32 -24.49
CA ASP A 267 2.22 -14.42 -25.81
C ASP A 267 3.42 -13.45 -25.85
N ASP A 268 4.55 -13.91 -26.38
CA ASP A 268 5.75 -13.11 -26.53
C ASP A 268 5.51 -11.88 -27.42
N ASN A 269 4.61 -12.00 -28.39
CA ASN A 269 4.24 -10.93 -29.32
C ASN A 269 3.63 -9.71 -28.61
N LEU A 270 3.11 -9.85 -27.39
CA LEU A 270 2.55 -8.74 -26.63
C LEU A 270 3.60 -7.67 -26.28
N PHE A 271 4.88 -8.07 -26.21
CA PHE A 271 5.99 -7.25 -25.72
C PHE A 271 7.00 -6.86 -26.82
N GLU A 272 6.69 -7.13 -28.08
CA GLU A 272 7.57 -6.74 -29.19
C GLU A 272 7.53 -5.23 -29.44
N LEU A 273 8.71 -4.64 -29.64
CA LEU A 273 8.91 -3.20 -29.90
C LEU A 273 8.86 -2.86 -31.41
N ASN A 274 8.27 -3.72 -32.23
CA ASN A 274 8.19 -3.56 -33.69
C ASN A 274 6.92 -2.83 -34.14
#